data_AF-A0A2Z5Y8P0-F1
#
_entry.id   AF-A0A2Z5Y8P0-F1
#
_cell.length_a   1.000
_cell.length_b   1.000
_cell.length_c   1.000
_cell.angle_alpha   90.00
_cell.angle_beta   90.00
_cell.angle_gamma   90.00
#
_symmetry.space_group_name_H-M   'P 1'
#
loop_
_entity.id
_entity.type
_entity.pdbx_description
1 polymer ?
#
loop_
_entity_poly.entity_id
_entity_poly.type
_entity_poly.pdbx_seq_one_letter_code
_entity_poly.pdbx_strand_id
1 'polypeptide(L)'
;MKSGNATKRRGLFAALVAVGLPGLALVTVAEPTATGATDPCAASEVARTIGSVAKQTGDYLDSHPETNQAMTAAFQGSAGPQSFGSLKSYLEKNPKVASDLQSLSQPLTNLSTQCRLPITLSQAVGLAQAAQDGGALSGLPAVGLPLTPGNLPVAAGPLPGPAPANRAG
;
A
#
# COMPACT_ATOMS: atom_id res chain seq x y z
N MET A 1 40.73 -19.80 -34.47
CA MET A 1 40.02 -20.91 -35.15
C MET A 1 38.78 -21.20 -34.31
N LYS A 2 37.66 -20.52 -34.57
CA LYS A 2 36.45 -21.02 -35.28
C LYS A 2 35.66 -22.09 -34.49
N SER A 3 34.47 -21.65 -34.01
CA SER A 3 33.19 -22.37 -33.83
C SER A 3 33.17 -23.60 -32.90
N GLY A 4 32.15 -23.87 -32.09
CA GLY A 4 30.81 -23.31 -31.90
C GLY A 4 29.94 -24.44 -31.36
N ASN A 5 29.26 -24.27 -30.22
CA ASN A 5 28.39 -25.33 -29.67
C ASN A 5 26.93 -24.89 -29.62
N ALA A 6 26.22 -25.37 -30.64
CA ALA A 6 24.85 -25.86 -30.68
C ALA A 6 23.86 -25.42 -29.59
N THR A 7 22.88 -24.64 -30.05
CA THR A 7 21.50 -24.67 -29.60
C THR A 7 20.98 -26.11 -29.40
N LYS A 8 20.56 -26.45 -28.18
CA LYS A 8 19.47 -27.42 -27.96
C LYS A 8 18.42 -26.83 -27.02
N ARG A 9 17.32 -26.47 -27.67
CA ARG A 9 16.01 -26.17 -27.08
C ARG A 9 15.39 -27.46 -26.52
N ARG A 10 14.43 -27.28 -25.62
CA ARG A 10 13.35 -28.18 -25.14
C ARG A 10 13.67 -29.03 -23.91
N GLY A 11 12.96 -28.69 -22.83
CA GLY A 11 12.75 -29.52 -21.65
C GLY A 11 11.71 -28.88 -20.75
N LEU A 12 10.46 -28.86 -21.22
CA LEU A 12 9.28 -28.44 -20.46
C LEU A 12 9.03 -29.52 -19.38
N PHE A 13 9.28 -29.22 -18.11
CA PHE A 13 8.86 -30.06 -16.99
C PHE A 13 8.10 -29.19 -15.98
N ALA A 14 6.80 -29.06 -16.26
CA ALA A 14 5.81 -28.62 -15.29
C ALA A 14 5.56 -29.77 -14.31
N ALA A 15 6.03 -29.62 -13.07
CA ALA A 15 5.67 -30.49 -11.96
C ALA A 15 4.55 -29.81 -11.15
N LEU A 16 3.31 -30.18 -11.45
CA LEU A 16 2.11 -29.81 -10.69
C LEU A 16 1.96 -30.83 -9.56
N VAL A 17 2.22 -30.43 -8.31
CA VAL A 17 1.88 -31.21 -7.12
C VAL A 17 0.54 -30.69 -6.60
N ALA A 18 -0.53 -31.38 -6.96
CA ALA A 18 -1.86 -31.18 -6.39
C ALA A 18 -1.97 -31.99 -5.09
N VAL A 19 -1.92 -31.33 -3.93
CA VAL A 19 -2.32 -31.91 -2.63
C VAL A 19 -3.69 -31.35 -2.28
N GLY A 20 -4.68 -32.25 -2.19
CA GLY A 20 -6.06 -31.92 -1.85
C GLY A 20 -6.23 -31.60 -0.36
N LEU A 21 -7.00 -30.54 -0.08
CA LEU A 21 -7.67 -30.28 1.18
C LEU A 21 -9.15 -30.01 0.87
N PRO A 22 -10.11 -30.76 1.45
CA PRO A 22 -11.53 -30.53 1.22
C PRO A 22 -12.03 -29.42 2.16
N GLY A 23 -12.62 -28.37 1.59
CA GLY A 23 -13.48 -27.44 2.34
C GLY A 23 -12.83 -26.14 2.79
N LEU A 24 -12.62 -25.21 1.85
CA LEU A 24 -12.66 -23.76 2.06
C LEU A 24 -13.24 -23.17 0.77
N ALA A 25 -14.27 -22.34 0.90
CA ALA A 25 -14.88 -21.66 -0.23
C ALA A 25 -13.79 -20.93 -1.03
N LEU A 26 -13.56 -21.37 -2.27
CA LEU A 26 -12.65 -20.71 -3.20
C LEU A 26 -13.25 -19.34 -3.50
N VAL A 27 -12.78 -18.31 -2.80
CA VAL A 27 -12.77 -16.97 -3.36
C VAL A 27 -11.91 -17.08 -4.60
N THR A 28 -12.54 -17.10 -5.77
CA THR A 28 -11.86 -17.06 -7.06
C THR A 28 -11.23 -15.67 -7.18
N VAL A 29 -10.07 -15.49 -6.55
CA VAL A 29 -9.13 -14.46 -6.98
C VAL A 29 -8.78 -14.84 -8.41
N ALA A 30 -9.21 -14.03 -9.37
CA ALA A 30 -8.79 -14.17 -10.74
C ALA A 30 -7.25 -14.09 -10.77
N GLU A 31 -6.57 -15.23 -10.74
CA GLU A 31 -5.14 -15.31 -10.94
C GLU A 31 -4.83 -14.76 -12.34
N PRO A 32 -3.95 -13.76 -12.47
CA PRO A 32 -3.57 -13.28 -13.79
C PRO A 32 -2.93 -14.44 -14.54
N THR A 33 -3.51 -14.81 -15.67
CA THR A 33 -2.95 -15.80 -16.57
C THR A 33 -1.52 -15.40 -16.92
N ALA A 34 -0.56 -16.28 -16.64
CA ALA A 34 0.85 -16.12 -16.94
C ALA A 34 1.09 -16.07 -18.46
N THR A 35 0.82 -14.93 -19.07
CA THR A 35 1.50 -14.44 -20.27
C THR A 35 2.49 -13.38 -19.81
N GLY A 36 3.76 -13.49 -20.19
CA GLY A 36 4.89 -12.68 -19.70
C GLY A 36 4.88 -11.18 -20.04
N ALA A 37 3.71 -10.54 -20.06
CA ALA A 37 3.55 -9.10 -19.97
C ALA A 37 3.05 -8.80 -18.57
N THR A 38 3.89 -8.15 -17.74
CA THR A 38 3.43 -7.60 -16.47
C THR A 38 2.38 -6.55 -16.80
N ASP A 39 1.16 -6.71 -16.28
CA ASP A 39 0.14 -5.68 -16.41
C ASP A 39 0.69 -4.39 -15.76
N PRO A 40 0.87 -3.29 -16.51
CA PRO A 40 1.38 -2.04 -15.96
C PRO A 40 0.47 -1.51 -14.84
N CYS A 41 -0.79 -1.94 -14.80
CA CYS A 41 -1.78 -1.58 -13.79
C CYS A 41 -1.87 -2.60 -12.64
N ALA A 42 -1.07 -3.66 -12.66
CA ALA A 42 -0.96 -4.56 -11.52
C ALA A 42 -0.49 -3.78 -10.28
N ALA A 43 -1.04 -4.11 -9.12
CA ALA A 43 -0.68 -3.48 -7.85
C ALA A 43 0.84 -3.54 -7.57
N SER A 44 1.52 -4.60 -8.01
CA SER A 44 2.97 -4.76 -7.91
C SER A 44 3.74 -3.72 -8.75
N GLU A 45 3.29 -3.41 -9.96
CA GLU A 45 3.91 -2.38 -10.82
C GLU A 45 3.61 -0.96 -10.33
N VAL A 46 2.39 -0.74 -9.81
CA VAL A 46 2.04 0.50 -9.12
C VAL A 46 2.97 0.72 -7.91
N ALA A 47 3.15 -0.30 -7.07
CA ALA A 47 4.05 -0.23 -5.92
C ALA A 47 5.51 0.00 -6.33
N ARG A 48 5.99 -0.65 -7.40
CA ARG A 48 7.34 -0.41 -7.96
C ARG A 48 7.50 1.03 -8.46
N THR A 49 6.48 1.58 -9.12
CA THR A 49 6.48 2.97 -9.59
C THR A 49 6.51 3.94 -8.42
N ILE A 50 5.68 3.73 -7.39
CA ILE A 50 5.71 4.52 -6.15
C ILE A 50 7.10 4.46 -5.52
N GLY A 51 7.68 3.27 -5.39
CA GLY A 51 9.02 3.08 -4.82
C GLY A 51 10.10 3.81 -5.62
N SER A 52 10.03 3.77 -6.96
CA SER A 52 10.93 4.52 -7.85
C SER A 52 10.81 6.03 -7.64
N VAL A 53 9.59 6.57 -7.64
CA VAL A 53 9.33 8.00 -7.43
C VAL A 53 9.83 8.45 -6.05
N ALA A 54 9.57 7.65 -5.01
CA ALA A 54 10.04 7.93 -3.67
C ALA A 54 11.58 7.94 -3.61
N LYS A 55 12.24 6.97 -4.25
CA LYS A 55 13.70 6.92 -4.34
C LYS A 55 14.27 8.16 -5.04
N GLN A 56 13.73 8.51 -6.21
CA GLN A 56 14.20 9.69 -6.96
C GLN A 56 13.96 10.99 -6.19
N THR A 57 12.86 11.06 -5.43
CA THR A 57 12.60 12.19 -4.52
C THR A 57 13.64 12.24 -3.41
N GLY A 58 14.01 11.10 -2.82
CA GLY A 58 15.12 11.02 -1.86
C GLY A 58 16.44 11.52 -2.45
N ASP A 59 16.83 11.01 -3.62
CA ASP A 59 18.05 11.43 -4.31
C ASP A 59 18.05 12.95 -4.64
N TYR A 60 16.87 13.49 -5.00
CA TYR A 60 16.69 14.92 -5.23
C TYR A 60 16.86 15.72 -3.93
N LEU A 61 16.26 15.28 -2.82
CA LEU A 61 16.42 15.96 -1.52
C LEU A 61 17.85 15.91 -1.01
N ASP A 62 18.56 14.79 -1.19
CA ASP A 62 19.98 14.68 -0.81
C ASP A 62 20.88 15.64 -1.59
N SER A 63 20.54 15.92 -2.85
CA SER A 63 21.23 16.93 -3.67
C SER A 63 20.75 18.37 -3.44
N HIS A 64 19.65 18.55 -2.68
CA HIS A 64 19.05 19.86 -2.35
C HIS A 64 18.92 20.03 -0.84
N PRO A 65 20.05 20.27 -0.11
CA PRO A 65 20.06 20.26 1.36
C PRO A 65 19.14 21.31 1.99
N GLU A 66 18.96 22.46 1.35
CA GLU A 66 18.01 23.48 1.82
C GLU A 66 16.56 22.98 1.77
N THR A 67 16.15 22.38 0.65
CA THR A 67 14.83 21.77 0.50
C THR A 67 14.65 20.61 1.46
N ASN A 68 15.67 19.75 1.61
CA ASN A 68 15.65 18.64 2.54
C ASN A 68 15.44 19.11 3.98
N GLN A 69 16.15 20.15 4.40
CA GLN A 69 15.99 20.74 5.73
C GLN A 69 14.59 21.34 5.93
N ALA A 70 14.07 22.07 4.94
CA ALA A 70 12.73 22.64 5.00
C ALA A 70 11.64 21.56 5.11
N MET A 71 11.74 20.50 4.31
CA MET A 71 10.83 19.35 4.38
C MET A 71 10.96 18.59 5.70
N THR A 72 12.18 18.32 6.14
CA THR A 72 12.44 17.64 7.42
C THR A 72 11.89 18.44 8.59
N ALA A 73 12.02 19.77 8.58
CA ALA A 73 11.43 20.63 9.60
C ALA A 73 9.89 20.58 9.57
N ALA A 74 9.28 20.57 8.38
CA ALA A 74 7.83 20.42 8.22
C ALA A 74 7.32 19.06 8.73
N PHE A 75 8.11 17.99 8.55
CA PHE A 75 7.79 16.64 9.02
C PHE A 75 8.03 16.43 10.52
N GLN A 76 9.03 17.10 11.10
CA GLN A 76 9.26 17.09 12.55
C GLN A 76 8.22 17.92 13.31
N GLY A 77 7.59 18.88 12.63
CA GLY A 77 6.39 19.55 13.14
C GLY A 77 5.22 18.58 13.34
N SER A 78 4.23 18.99 14.12
CA SER A 78 3.00 18.22 14.27
C SER A 78 2.32 18.00 12.93
N ALA A 79 2.10 16.73 12.56
CA ALA A 79 1.35 16.37 11.36
C ALA A 79 -0.01 17.10 11.35
N GLY A 80 -0.30 17.81 10.27
CA GLY A 80 -1.54 18.56 10.15
C GLY A 80 -1.48 19.73 9.18
N PRO A 81 -2.55 20.55 9.14
CA PRO A 81 -2.69 21.66 8.20
C PRO A 81 -1.52 22.66 8.25
N GLN A 82 -0.90 22.82 9.41
CA GLN A 82 0.25 23.71 9.60
C GLN A 82 1.48 23.24 8.82
N SER A 83 1.83 21.96 8.86
CA SER A 83 2.95 21.41 8.08
C SER A 83 2.74 21.58 6.57
N PHE A 84 1.51 21.34 6.10
CA PHE A 84 1.14 21.57 4.70
C PHE A 84 1.22 23.05 4.31
N GLY A 85 0.78 23.96 5.17
CA GLY A 85 0.90 25.40 4.96
C GLY A 85 2.35 25.87 4.80
N SER A 86 3.25 25.38 5.67
CA SER A 86 4.68 25.69 5.61
C SER A 86 5.33 25.15 4.33
N LEU A 87 5.05 23.90 3.96
CA LEU A 87 5.52 23.30 2.70
C LEU A 87 5.03 24.09 1.49
N LYS A 88 3.74 24.47 1.46
CA LYS A 88 3.18 25.28 0.39
C LYS A 88 3.91 26.63 0.27
N SER A 89 4.08 27.34 1.38
CA SER A 89 4.79 28.63 1.37
C SER A 89 6.24 28.51 0.91
N TYR A 90 6.91 27.40 1.24
CA TYR A 90 8.25 27.11 0.76
C TYR A 90 8.27 26.92 -0.77
N LEU A 91 7.35 26.12 -1.31
CA LEU A 91 7.26 25.86 -2.76
C LEU A 91 6.85 27.12 -3.56
N GLU A 92 6.01 27.99 -3.00
CA GLU A 92 5.66 29.28 -3.62
C GLU A 92 6.88 30.22 -3.74
N LYS A 93 7.79 30.18 -2.76
CA LYS A 93 9.06 30.92 -2.79
C LYS A 93 10.13 30.24 -3.65
N ASN A 94 9.96 28.95 -3.93
CA ASN A 94 10.91 28.11 -4.67
C ASN A 94 10.22 27.43 -5.87
N PRO A 95 9.83 28.19 -6.91
CA PRO A 95 9.06 27.65 -8.04
C PRO A 95 9.83 26.60 -8.84
N LYS A 96 11.16 26.66 -8.84
CA LYS A 96 12.01 25.63 -9.44
C LYS A 96 11.86 24.28 -8.71
N VAL A 97 11.93 24.29 -7.39
CA VAL A 97 11.74 23.09 -6.55
C VAL A 97 10.34 22.52 -6.73
N ALA A 98 9.32 23.38 -6.81
CA ALA A 98 7.96 22.94 -7.09
C ALA A 98 7.85 22.23 -8.44
N SER A 99 8.46 22.78 -9.49
CA SER A 99 8.50 22.18 -10.82
C SER A 99 9.25 20.84 -10.85
N ASP A 100 10.37 20.75 -10.13
CA ASP A 100 11.18 19.54 -10.07
C ASP A 100 10.42 18.41 -9.34
N LEU A 101 9.80 18.70 -8.19
CA LEU A 101 8.95 17.75 -7.46
C LEU A 101 7.71 17.34 -8.25
N GLN A 102 7.11 18.27 -9.00
CA GLN A 102 6.01 17.95 -9.92
C GLN A 102 6.48 17.00 -11.02
N SER A 103 7.69 17.20 -11.55
CA SER A 103 8.28 16.32 -12.57
C SER A 103 8.56 14.93 -12.01
N LEU A 104 9.06 14.84 -10.78
CA LEU A 104 9.30 13.56 -10.09
C LEU A 104 8.02 12.77 -9.82
N SER A 105 6.88 13.44 -9.62
CA SER A 105 5.58 12.79 -9.41
C SER A 105 4.82 12.43 -10.69
N GLN A 106 5.29 12.88 -11.87
CA GLN A 106 4.67 12.56 -13.18
C GLN A 106 4.44 11.07 -13.42
N PRO A 107 5.36 10.14 -13.09
CA PRO A 107 5.13 8.72 -13.30
C PRO A 107 3.88 8.21 -12.58
N LEU A 108 3.62 8.74 -11.38
CA LEU A 108 2.44 8.39 -10.59
C LEU A 108 1.15 8.94 -11.21
N THR A 109 1.19 10.17 -11.71
CA THR A 109 0.05 10.80 -12.38
C THR A 109 -0.31 10.06 -13.67
N ASN A 110 0.69 9.75 -14.50
CA ASN A 110 0.51 8.99 -15.73
C ASN A 110 -0.05 7.60 -15.46
N LEU A 111 0.44 6.93 -14.42
CA LEU A 111 -0.08 5.61 -14.07
C LEU A 111 -1.54 5.69 -13.58
N SER A 112 -1.85 6.71 -12.78
CA SER A 112 -3.21 6.93 -12.26
C SER A 112 -4.22 7.18 -13.40
N THR A 113 -3.84 7.98 -14.41
CA THR A 113 -4.70 8.26 -15.58
C THR A 113 -4.80 7.06 -16.52
N GLN A 114 -3.69 6.35 -16.75
CA GLN A 114 -3.62 5.17 -17.61
C GLN A 114 -4.42 3.99 -17.04
N CYS A 115 -4.33 3.75 -15.73
CA CYS A 115 -4.96 2.61 -15.07
C CYS A 115 -6.37 2.90 -14.53
N ARG A 116 -6.87 4.14 -14.67
CA ARG A 116 -8.18 4.60 -14.16
C ARG A 116 -8.47 4.10 -12.74
N LEU A 117 -7.49 4.19 -11.85
CA LEU A 117 -7.63 3.65 -10.51
C LEU A 117 -8.82 4.34 -9.80
N PRO A 118 -9.88 3.60 -9.41
CA PRO A 118 -11.06 4.19 -8.76
C PRO A 118 -10.77 4.61 -7.31
N ILE A 119 -9.50 4.61 -6.89
CA ILE A 119 -9.05 4.94 -5.55
C ILE A 119 -8.16 6.17 -5.63
N THR A 120 -8.60 7.25 -4.98
CA THR A 120 -7.80 8.45 -4.78
C THR A 120 -6.69 8.19 -3.74
N LEU A 121 -5.60 8.97 -3.80
CA LEU A 121 -4.55 8.93 -2.77
C LEU A 121 -5.13 9.07 -1.36
N SER A 122 -6.11 9.96 -1.17
CA SER A 122 -6.78 10.18 0.11
C SER A 122 -7.53 8.92 0.61
N GLN A 123 -8.20 8.20 -0.28
CA GLN A 123 -8.87 6.94 0.07
C GLN A 123 -7.85 5.83 0.37
N ALA A 124 -6.75 5.75 -0.38
CA ALA A 124 -5.68 4.80 -0.12
C ALA A 124 -5.01 5.03 1.25
N VAL A 125 -4.75 6.28 1.61
CA VAL A 125 -4.24 6.65 2.95
C VAL A 125 -5.27 6.31 4.04
N GLY A 126 -6.57 6.50 3.79
CA GLY A 126 -7.63 6.08 4.71
C GLY A 126 -7.65 4.56 4.95
N LEU A 127 -7.50 3.76 3.90
CA LEU A 127 -7.38 2.30 3.98
C LEU A 127 -6.11 1.86 4.71
N ALA A 128 -4.98 2.53 4.47
CA ALA A 128 -3.73 2.23 5.15
C ALA A 128 -3.81 2.52 6.66
N GLN A 129 -4.43 3.64 7.05
CA GLN A 129 -4.68 3.95 8.46
C GLN A 129 -5.60 2.91 9.11
N ALA A 130 -6.69 2.53 8.43
CA ALA A 130 -7.60 1.48 8.91
C ALA A 130 -6.92 0.11 9.08
N ALA A 131 -5.93 -0.21 8.24
CA ALA A 131 -5.13 -1.43 8.35
C ALA A 131 -4.14 -1.38 9.53
N GLN A 132 -3.61 -0.20 9.87
CA GLN A 132 -2.70 0.00 11.01
C GLN A 132 -3.42 -0.10 12.36
N ASP A 133 -4.70 0.21 12.42
CA ASP A 133 -5.52 0.16 13.64
C ASP A 133 -5.88 -1.27 14.08
N GLY A 134 -5.45 -2.32 13.36
CA GLY A 134 -5.55 -3.73 13.79
C GLY A 134 -6.97 -4.27 14.06
N GLY A 135 -8.03 -3.49 13.83
CA GLY A 135 -9.40 -3.84 14.23
C GLY A 135 -10.55 -3.10 13.52
N ALA A 136 -10.30 -2.40 12.41
CA ALA A 136 -11.30 -1.54 11.78
C ALA A 136 -12.02 -2.18 10.57
N LEU A 137 -12.68 -3.32 10.77
CA LEU A 137 -13.95 -3.59 10.08
C LEU A 137 -15.16 -3.21 10.94
N SER A 138 -14.93 -2.80 12.20
CA SER A 138 -15.97 -2.39 13.15
C SER A 138 -16.26 -0.87 13.15
N GLY A 139 -15.50 -0.09 12.39
CA GLY A 139 -15.50 1.39 12.46
C GLY A 139 -15.68 2.11 11.14
N LEU A 140 -16.07 1.43 10.06
CA LEU A 140 -16.46 2.11 8.83
C LEU A 140 -17.68 3.01 9.14
N PRO A 141 -17.67 4.32 8.82
CA PRO A 141 -18.91 5.08 8.84
C PRO A 141 -19.84 4.42 7.83
N ALA A 142 -20.91 3.81 8.34
CA ALA A 142 -21.98 3.25 7.54
C ALA A 142 -22.59 4.38 6.72
N VAL A 143 -22.10 4.57 5.49
CA VAL A 143 -22.78 5.34 4.47
C VAL A 143 -24.07 4.60 4.12
N GLY A 144 -25.10 4.89 4.92
CA GLY A 144 -26.51 4.79 4.58
C GLY A 144 -27.00 3.47 3.99
N LEU A 145 -27.02 2.41 4.77
CA LEU A 145 -28.00 1.34 4.59
C LEU A 145 -29.08 1.54 5.66
N PRO A 146 -30.38 1.67 5.30
CA PRO A 146 -31.43 1.85 6.30
C PRO A 146 -31.61 0.54 7.09
N LEU A 147 -31.00 0.47 8.28
CA LEU A 147 -31.16 -0.64 9.20
C LEU A 147 -32.34 -0.35 10.12
N THR A 148 -33.38 -1.17 9.99
CA THR A 148 -34.57 -1.21 10.84
C THR A 148 -34.20 -1.44 12.31
N PRO A 149 -34.88 -0.78 13.26
CA PRO A 149 -34.54 -0.87 14.68
C PRO A 149 -34.96 -2.23 15.24
N GLY A 150 -34.00 -3.04 15.70
CA GLY A 150 -34.39 -4.34 16.26
C GLY A 150 -33.36 -5.23 16.95
N ASN A 151 -32.06 -4.93 17.00
CA ASN A 151 -31.15 -5.85 17.71
C ASN A 151 -29.87 -5.17 18.24
N LEU A 152 -29.88 -4.82 19.53
CA LEU A 152 -28.67 -4.56 20.32
C LEU A 152 -28.35 -5.81 21.15
N PRO A 153 -27.17 -6.45 21.04
CA PRO A 153 -26.67 -7.28 22.12
C PRO A 153 -25.96 -6.40 23.16
N VAL A 154 -26.52 -6.41 24.37
CA VAL A 154 -26.01 -5.84 25.61
C VAL A 154 -24.63 -6.43 25.99
N ALA A 155 -23.76 -5.56 26.51
CA ALA A 155 -22.42 -5.88 27.01
C ALA A 155 -22.42 -6.76 28.28
N ALA A 156 -21.41 -7.62 28.45
CA ALA A 156 -21.06 -8.19 29.77
C ALA A 156 -19.61 -8.73 29.87
N GLY A 157 -18.80 -8.12 30.75
CA GLY A 157 -17.89 -8.82 31.68
C GLY A 157 -16.39 -9.02 31.31
N PRO A 158 -15.44 -8.83 32.25
CA PRO A 158 -14.01 -9.15 32.07
C PRO A 158 -13.67 -10.64 32.34
N LEU A 159 -12.56 -11.09 31.73
CA LEU A 159 -12.06 -12.47 31.68
C LEU A 159 -11.68 -13.08 33.06
N PRO A 160 -11.97 -14.37 33.33
CA PRO A 160 -11.47 -15.09 34.52
C PRO A 160 -10.01 -15.57 34.35
N GLY A 161 -9.18 -15.35 35.38
CA GLY A 161 -7.83 -15.93 35.50
C GLY A 161 -7.82 -17.37 36.07
N PRO A 162 -6.69 -18.11 35.96
CA PRO A 162 -6.62 -19.52 36.37
C PRO A 162 -6.45 -19.72 37.89
N ALA A 163 -7.13 -20.74 38.44
CA ALA A 163 -7.14 -21.11 39.86
C ALA A 163 -5.93 -21.98 40.30
N PRO A 164 -5.50 -21.96 41.58
CA PRO A 164 -4.40 -22.78 42.09
C PRO A 164 -4.84 -24.22 42.47
N ALA A 165 -3.97 -25.19 42.19
CA ALA A 165 -4.14 -26.59 42.58
C ALA A 165 -3.60 -26.84 44.00
N ASN A 166 -4.45 -27.34 44.89
CA ASN A 166 -4.06 -27.90 46.19
C ASN A 166 -4.48 -29.37 46.23
N ARG A 167 -3.52 -30.28 46.42
CA ARG A 167 -3.79 -31.72 46.63
C ARG A 167 -3.02 -32.19 47.85
N ALA A 168 -3.76 -32.41 48.94
CA ALA A 168 -3.34 -33.13 50.13
C ALA A 168 -3.98 -34.52 50.11
N GLY A 169 -3.24 -35.54 50.53
CA GLY A 169 -3.65 -36.94 50.62
C GLY A 169 -2.49 -37.87 50.30
#